data_AF-A0A2M6ZLM5-F1
#
_entry.id   AF-A0A2M6ZLM5-F1
#
_cell.length_a   1.000
_cell.length_b   1.000
_cell.length_c   1.000
_cell.angle_alpha   90.00
_cell.angle_beta   90.00
_cell.angle_gamma   90.00
#
_symmetry.space_group_name_H-M   'P 1'
#
loop_
_entity.id
_entity.type
_entity.pdbx_description
1 polymer ?
#
loop_
_entity_poly.entity_id
_entity_poly.type
_entity_poly.pdbx_seq_one_letter_code
_entity_poly.pdbx_strand_id
1 'polypeptide(L)'
;MHMGDLTYAVIAGTAEGIPSAVTAAYRLICDGLLQGFRRLGIDARLGRGIMKPPQQDICFLRGTLGSIMHRDRKFVGSAQTWHASSMLQHGSVILVPQIEALVSLWPGSADSPAELRAKLEGRIISLQEILGRLPEMAEVRAAIREGMAQTLGIRFAPGELTPEEWTLAKDLANQEDDKNPCPTRTLPKSPSAGSGSALPA
;
A
#
# COMPACT_ATOMS: atom_id res chain seq x y z
N MET A 1 3.13 8.44 5.56
CA MET A 1 2.86 9.62 4.71
C MET A 1 2.52 9.10 3.33
N HIS A 2 1.45 9.58 2.70
CA HIS A 2 0.88 8.96 1.49
C HIS A 2 0.41 10.03 0.51
N MET A 3 1.23 11.03 0.18
CA MET A 3 0.88 12.29 -0.53
C MET A 3 0.12 12.11 -1.85
N GLY A 4 -1.15 11.73 -1.79
CA GLY A 4 -1.92 11.27 -2.94
C GLY A 4 -1.54 9.88 -3.45
N ASP A 5 -0.87 9.04 -2.65
CA ASP A 5 -0.59 7.65 -3.02
C ASP A 5 -1.88 6.85 -3.19
N LEU A 6 -1.85 5.85 -4.07
CA LEU A 6 -2.85 4.78 -4.03
C LEU A 6 -2.49 3.80 -2.92
N THR A 7 -3.31 3.72 -1.88
CA THR A 7 -3.18 2.72 -0.82
C THR A 7 -4.05 1.50 -1.09
N TYR A 8 -3.61 0.34 -0.61
CA TYR A 8 -4.37 -0.90 -0.71
C TYR A 8 -4.23 -1.72 0.57
N ALA A 9 -5.19 -2.61 0.81
CA ALA A 9 -5.16 -3.61 1.86
C ALA A 9 -5.80 -4.91 1.36
N VAL A 10 -5.21 -6.05 1.71
CA VAL A 10 -5.73 -7.40 1.47
C VAL A 10 -5.83 -8.10 2.82
N ILE A 11 -7.04 -8.53 3.17
CA ILE A 11 -7.35 -9.29 4.38
C ILE A 11 -7.89 -10.65 3.94
N ALA A 12 -7.20 -11.72 4.32
CA ALA A 12 -7.58 -13.09 4.02
C ALA A 12 -6.79 -14.05 4.93
N GLY A 13 -7.21 -15.30 5.02
CA GLY A 13 -6.54 -16.32 5.80
C GLY A 13 -6.27 -17.61 5.04
N THR A 14 -5.74 -18.57 5.77
CA THR A 14 -5.42 -19.90 5.22
C THR A 14 -6.65 -20.66 4.73
N ALA A 15 -7.83 -20.40 5.31
CA ALA A 15 -9.09 -20.97 4.86
C ALA A 15 -9.48 -20.49 3.45
N GLU A 16 -9.10 -19.26 3.09
CA GLU A 16 -9.30 -18.65 1.77
C GLU A 16 -8.16 -18.99 0.79
N GLY A 17 -7.26 -19.92 1.14
CA GLY A 17 -6.19 -20.38 0.27
C GLY A 17 -4.89 -19.58 0.37
N ILE A 18 -4.76 -18.67 1.34
CA ILE A 18 -3.48 -18.00 1.58
C ILE A 18 -2.46 -18.98 2.18
N PRO A 19 -1.23 -19.07 1.66
CA PRO A 19 -0.19 -19.91 2.25
C PRO A 19 0.09 -19.54 3.71
N SER A 20 0.23 -20.54 4.60
CA SER A 20 0.54 -20.30 6.02
C SER A 20 1.95 -19.74 6.26
N ALA A 21 2.88 -19.95 5.33
CA ALA A 21 4.21 -19.37 5.41
C ALA A 21 4.15 -17.88 5.06
N VAL A 22 4.52 -17.02 6.02
CA VAL A 22 4.52 -15.54 5.90
C VAL A 22 5.15 -15.08 4.58
N THR A 23 6.34 -15.57 4.25
CA THR A 23 7.05 -15.18 3.02
C THR A 23 6.34 -15.61 1.74
N ALA A 24 5.65 -16.76 1.75
CA ALA A 24 4.91 -17.26 0.61
C ALA A 24 3.61 -16.45 0.39
N ALA A 25 2.87 -16.14 1.45
CA ALA A 25 1.72 -15.24 1.38
C ALA A 25 2.11 -13.85 0.91
N TYR A 26 3.20 -13.31 1.47
CA TYR A 26 3.74 -12.03 1.06
C TYR A 26 4.02 -11.98 -0.44
N ARG A 27 4.73 -13.01 -0.93
CA ARG A 27 5.07 -13.15 -2.34
C ARG A 27 3.81 -13.28 -3.21
N LEU A 28 2.83 -14.06 -2.79
CA LEU A 28 1.56 -14.23 -3.52
C LEU A 28 0.87 -12.87 -3.78
N ILE A 29 0.75 -12.03 -2.76
CA ILE A 29 0.13 -10.71 -2.90
C ILE A 29 0.98 -9.78 -3.77
N CYS A 30 2.31 -9.79 -3.60
CA CYS A 30 3.20 -9.02 -4.46
C CYS A 30 3.18 -9.48 -5.91
N ASP A 31 3.04 -10.77 -6.19
CA ASP A 31 2.90 -11.30 -7.54
C ASP A 31 1.60 -10.78 -8.19
N GLY A 32 0.51 -10.67 -7.42
CA GLY A 32 -0.73 -10.02 -7.86
C GLY A 32 -0.55 -8.57 -8.27
N LEU A 33 0.17 -7.79 -7.46
CA LEU A 33 0.52 -6.41 -7.78
C LEU A 33 1.42 -6.31 -9.02
N LEU A 34 2.44 -7.18 -9.13
CA LEU A 34 3.32 -7.25 -10.29
C LEU A 34 2.57 -7.54 -11.58
N GLN A 35 1.61 -8.47 -11.55
CA GLN A 35 0.73 -8.73 -12.69
C GLN A 35 -0.09 -7.49 -13.07
N GLY A 36 -0.56 -6.74 -12.07
CA GLY A 36 -1.26 -5.48 -12.32
C GLY A 36 -0.37 -4.43 -12.98
N PHE A 37 0.85 -4.22 -12.48
CA PHE A 37 1.78 -3.27 -13.08
C PHE A 37 2.22 -3.68 -14.49
N ARG A 38 2.37 -5.00 -14.76
CA ARG A 38 2.62 -5.50 -16.11
C ARG A 38 1.52 -5.10 -17.10
N ARG A 39 0.25 -5.08 -16.67
CA ARG A 39 -0.89 -4.60 -17.50
C ARG A 39 -0.80 -3.11 -17.83
N LEU A 40 -0.15 -2.32 -16.99
CA LEU A 40 0.16 -0.91 -17.26
C LEU A 40 1.41 -0.72 -18.13
N GLY A 41 2.01 -1.80 -18.63
CA GLY A 41 3.26 -1.74 -19.40
C GLY A 41 4.51 -1.51 -18.55
N ILE A 42 4.42 -1.69 -17.23
CA ILE A 42 5.53 -1.45 -16.31
C ILE A 42 6.30 -2.75 -16.09
N ASP A 43 7.58 -2.74 -16.44
CA ASP A 43 8.52 -3.79 -16.04
C ASP A 43 8.93 -3.59 -14.57
N ALA A 44 8.26 -4.29 -13.68
CA ALA A 44 8.46 -4.23 -12.24
C ALA A 44 8.95 -5.56 -11.69
N ARG A 45 9.69 -5.49 -10.57
CA ARG A 45 10.16 -6.68 -9.85
C ARG A 45 10.11 -6.51 -8.35
N LEU A 46 10.12 -7.64 -7.64
CA LEU A 46 10.33 -7.64 -6.20
C LEU A 46 11.71 -7.04 -5.85
N GLY A 47 11.71 -6.24 -4.79
CA GLY A 47 12.90 -5.84 -4.08
C GLY A 47 13.58 -7.07 -3.51
N ARG A 48 14.91 -7.08 -3.57
CA ARG A 48 15.70 -8.09 -2.86
C ARG A 48 15.92 -7.55 -1.45
N GLY A 49 15.49 -8.30 -0.44
CA GLY A 49 15.79 -7.95 0.95
C GLY A 49 17.30 -7.93 1.15
N ILE A 50 17.90 -6.75 1.24
CA ILE A 50 19.30 -6.67 1.66
C ILE A 50 19.32 -7.02 3.15
N MET A 51 19.78 -8.23 3.48
CA MET A 51 19.83 -8.76 4.85
C MET A 51 20.78 -7.99 5.79
N LYS A 52 21.63 -7.09 5.27
CA LYS A 52 22.49 -6.21 6.07
C LYS A 52 22.45 -4.77 5.52
N PRO A 53 21.87 -3.81 6.22
CA PRO A 53 22.01 -2.40 5.87
C PRO A 53 23.28 -1.82 6.52
N PRO A 54 23.90 -0.77 5.95
CA PRO A 54 24.63 0.18 6.76
C PRO A 54 23.64 0.82 7.75
N GLN A 55 24.07 0.97 9.01
CA GLN A 55 23.25 1.25 10.20
C GLN A 55 22.49 2.61 10.18
N GLN A 56 22.57 3.38 9.10
CA GLN A 56 22.13 4.79 9.01
C GLN A 56 21.11 5.09 7.88
N ASP A 57 20.54 4.08 7.23
CA ASP A 57 19.59 4.31 6.13
C ASP A 57 18.12 4.44 6.57
N ILE A 58 17.38 5.34 5.91
CA ILE A 58 15.95 5.56 6.14
C ILE A 58 15.18 4.27 5.79
N CYS A 59 14.45 3.72 6.77
CA CYS A 59 13.83 2.39 6.68
C CYS A 59 12.95 2.18 5.44
N PHE A 60 12.22 3.19 4.98
CA PHE A 60 11.33 3.05 3.83
C PHE A 60 12.05 3.03 2.47
N LEU A 61 13.29 3.52 2.38
CA LEU A 61 14.12 3.46 1.17
C LEU A 61 14.73 2.09 0.92
N ARG A 62 14.61 1.18 1.89
CA ARG A 62 15.15 -0.18 1.76
C ARG A 62 14.31 -0.99 0.79
N GLY A 63 14.98 -1.68 -0.13
CA GLY A 63 14.40 -2.81 -0.85
C GLY A 63 14.18 -3.96 0.12
N THR A 64 12.91 -4.29 0.36
CA THR A 64 12.49 -5.43 1.18
C THR A 64 11.77 -6.46 0.31
N LEU A 65 11.47 -7.63 0.89
CA LEU A 65 10.58 -8.63 0.27
C LEU A 65 9.21 -8.05 -0.13
N GLY A 66 8.82 -6.93 0.46
CA GLY A 66 7.61 -6.20 0.12
C GLY A 66 7.80 -4.87 -0.56
N SER A 67 8.92 -4.68 -1.23
CA SER A 67 9.10 -3.53 -2.11
C SER A 67 8.90 -3.98 -3.55
N ILE A 68 8.20 -3.17 -4.35
CA ILE A 68 8.17 -3.34 -5.81
C ILE A 68 8.97 -2.21 -6.44
N MET A 69 9.85 -2.61 -7.35
CA MET A 69 10.92 -1.79 -7.89
C MET A 69 10.82 -1.73 -9.42
N HIS A 70 11.15 -0.57 -9.99
CA HIS A 70 11.40 -0.35 -11.40
C HIS A 70 12.79 0.27 -11.57
N ARG A 71 13.68 -0.35 -12.36
CA ARG A 71 15.08 0.08 -12.54
C ARG A 71 15.79 0.38 -11.20
N ASP A 72 15.71 -0.56 -10.25
CA ASP A 72 16.28 -0.44 -8.89
C ASP A 72 15.71 0.66 -8.00
N ARG A 73 14.67 1.38 -8.46
CA ARG A 73 13.96 2.40 -7.67
C ARG A 73 12.59 1.90 -7.23
N LYS A 74 12.26 2.15 -5.97
CA LYS A 74 11.03 1.70 -5.31
C LYS A 74 9.86 2.60 -5.65
N PHE A 75 8.74 2.01 -6.01
CA PHE A 75 7.47 2.72 -6.20
C PHE A 75 6.29 2.09 -5.45
N VAL A 76 6.49 0.91 -4.84
CA VAL A 76 5.53 0.32 -3.90
C VAL A 76 6.25 -0.12 -2.64
N GLY A 77 5.66 0.21 -1.49
CA GLY A 77 6.05 -0.33 -0.20
C GLY A 77 4.88 -1.05 0.46
N SER A 78 5.14 -2.27 0.93
CA SER A 78 4.17 -3.12 1.60
C SER A 78 4.59 -3.44 3.02
N ALA A 79 3.62 -3.75 3.87
CA ALA A 79 3.79 -4.35 5.19
C ALA A 79 2.73 -5.46 5.39
N GLN A 80 3.05 -6.46 6.21
CA GLN A 80 2.15 -7.57 6.48
C GLN A 80 2.19 -7.90 7.98
N THR A 81 1.02 -8.19 8.54
CA THR A 81 0.86 -8.74 9.89
C THR A 81 -0.02 -9.99 9.84
N TRP A 82 0.17 -10.86 10.83
CA TRP A 82 -0.58 -12.10 10.98
C TRP A 82 -1.22 -12.14 12.35
N HIS A 83 -2.46 -12.60 12.40
CA HIS A 83 -3.17 -12.93 13.62
C HIS A 83 -3.84 -14.29 13.45
N ALA A 84 -3.38 -15.27 14.23
CA ALA A 84 -3.75 -16.67 14.07
C ALA A 84 -3.59 -17.13 12.61
N SER A 85 -4.68 -17.55 11.96
CA SER A 85 -4.70 -18.07 10.58
C SER A 85 -5.01 -17.00 9.52
N SER A 86 -5.12 -15.73 9.91
CA SER A 86 -5.47 -14.60 9.04
C SER A 86 -4.33 -13.60 8.92
N MET A 87 -4.21 -12.98 7.75
CA MET A 87 -3.24 -11.93 7.47
C MET A 87 -3.91 -10.63 7.03
N LEU A 88 -3.21 -9.53 7.30
CA LEU A 88 -3.44 -8.23 6.69
C LEU A 88 -2.14 -7.84 5.99
N GLN A 89 -2.19 -7.68 4.67
CA GLN A 89 -1.12 -7.03 3.92
C GLN A 89 -1.63 -5.73 3.32
N HIS A 90 -0.94 -4.63 3.60
CA HIS A 90 -1.28 -3.32 3.09
C HIS A 90 -0.04 -2.61 2.53
N GLY A 91 -0.26 -1.56 1.76
CA GLY A 91 0.84 -0.80 1.18
C GLY A 91 0.38 0.45 0.46
N SER A 92 1.35 1.17 -0.09
CA SER A 92 1.11 2.35 -0.94
C SER A 92 1.90 2.28 -2.23
N VAL A 93 1.30 2.82 -3.29
CA VAL A 93 1.88 2.99 -4.62
C VAL A 93 2.11 4.49 -4.84
N ILE A 94 3.36 4.86 -5.09
CA ILE A 94 3.78 6.26 -5.30
C ILE A 94 3.27 6.69 -6.68
N LEU A 95 2.27 7.57 -6.73
CA LEU A 95 1.69 8.01 -7.99
C LEU A 95 2.45 9.17 -8.63
N VAL A 96 2.85 10.14 -7.81
CA VAL A 96 3.53 11.38 -8.23
C VAL A 96 4.89 11.52 -7.54
N PRO A 97 5.84 12.28 -8.11
CA PRO A 97 7.11 12.56 -7.46
C PRO A 97 6.92 13.26 -6.10
N GLN A 98 7.67 12.81 -5.10
CA GLN A 98 7.52 13.24 -3.71
C GLN A 98 8.83 13.72 -3.07
N ILE A 99 9.89 13.85 -3.88
CA ILE A 99 11.27 14.11 -3.41
C ILE A 99 11.34 15.35 -2.53
N GLU A 100 10.84 16.49 -3.00
CA GLU A 100 10.94 17.77 -2.28
C GLU A 100 10.23 17.74 -0.93
N ALA A 101 9.05 17.11 -0.88
CA ALA A 101 8.30 16.97 0.35
C ALA A 101 8.96 15.96 1.31
N LEU A 102 9.63 14.93 0.82
CA LEU A 102 10.39 14.01 1.66
C LEU A 102 11.66 14.67 2.23
N VAL A 103 12.34 15.52 1.45
CA VAL A 103 13.50 16.30 1.92
C VAL A 103 13.09 17.27 3.03
N SER A 104 11.97 17.99 2.88
CA SER A 104 11.52 18.98 3.86
C SER A 104 11.08 18.37 5.20
N LEU A 105 10.66 17.11 5.20
CA LEU A 105 10.25 16.40 6.40
C LEU A 105 11.40 15.81 7.22
N TRP A 106 12.62 15.81 6.70
CA TRP A 106 13.78 15.23 7.37
C TRP A 106 14.89 16.25 7.64
N PRO A 107 14.61 17.40 8.29
CA PRO A 107 15.60 18.46 8.50
C PRO A 107 16.76 18.06 9.44
N GLY A 108 16.64 16.92 10.15
CA GLY A 108 17.65 16.39 11.07
C GLY A 108 18.40 15.15 10.57
N SER A 109 18.40 14.86 9.26
CA SER A 109 19.28 13.81 8.72
C SER A 109 20.76 14.17 8.89
N ALA A 110 21.62 13.17 9.02
CA ALA A 110 23.07 13.37 8.93
C ALA A 110 23.50 13.89 7.54
N ASP A 111 22.70 13.56 6.51
CA ASP A 111 22.85 14.02 5.13
C ASP A 111 22.38 15.48 4.99
N SER A 112 23.10 16.28 4.20
CA SER A 112 22.63 17.60 3.76
C SER A 112 21.38 17.48 2.85
N PRO A 113 20.56 18.53 2.69
CA PRO A 113 19.38 18.48 1.82
C PRO A 113 19.68 18.06 0.38
N ALA A 114 20.85 18.42 -0.17
CA ALA A 114 21.27 18.04 -1.50
C ALA A 114 21.65 16.55 -1.60
N GLU A 115 22.38 16.03 -0.61
CA GLU A 115 22.73 14.60 -0.53
C GLU A 115 21.48 13.74 -0.33
N LEU A 116 20.57 14.17 0.55
CA LEU A 116 19.30 13.50 0.77
C LEU A 116 18.47 13.45 -0.52
N ARG A 117 18.38 14.57 -1.27
CA ARG A 117 17.70 14.60 -2.57
C ARG A 117 18.28 13.58 -3.54
N ALA A 118 19.60 13.61 -3.77
CA ALA A 118 20.27 12.68 -4.69
C ALA A 118 20.05 11.20 -4.28
N LYS A 119 20.08 10.93 -2.98
CA LYS A 119 19.80 9.60 -2.41
C LYS A 119 18.36 9.15 -2.65
N LEU A 120 17.39 10.05 -2.52
CA LEU A 120 15.97 9.76 -2.78
C LEU A 120 15.73 9.51 -4.27
N GLU A 121 16.22 10.38 -5.16
CA GLU A 121 16.05 10.25 -6.62
C GLU A 121 16.62 8.93 -7.17
N GLY A 122 17.72 8.46 -6.57
CA GLY A 122 18.34 7.18 -6.91
C GLY A 122 17.63 5.94 -6.34
N ARG A 123 16.62 6.09 -5.46
CA ARG A 123 16.02 4.98 -4.71
C ARG A 123 14.50 4.90 -4.77
N ILE A 124 13.80 6.01 -5.03
CA ILE A 124 12.35 6.04 -5.19
C ILE A 124 11.98 6.60 -6.56
N ILE A 125 10.83 6.17 -7.05
CA ILE A 125 10.28 6.58 -8.34
C ILE A 125 8.75 6.51 -8.26
N SER A 126 8.07 7.41 -8.96
CA SER A 126 6.61 7.42 -9.06
C SER A 126 6.10 6.73 -10.32
N LEU A 127 4.83 6.34 -10.34
CA LEU A 127 4.17 5.85 -11.56
C LEU A 127 4.19 6.92 -12.67
N GLN A 128 4.05 8.19 -12.31
CA GLN A 128 4.12 9.29 -13.29
C GLN A 128 5.47 9.32 -14.01
N GLU A 129 6.58 9.15 -13.28
CA GLU A 129 7.92 9.10 -13.87
C GLU A 129 8.15 7.83 -14.70
N ILE A 130 7.62 6.69 -14.26
CA ILE A 130 7.72 5.43 -15.00
C ILE A 130 6.97 5.52 -16.34
N LEU A 131 5.75 6.03 -16.33
CA LEU A 131 4.85 6.06 -17.48
C LEU A 131 5.07 7.28 -18.38
N GLY A 132 5.79 8.30 -17.91
CA GLY A 132 5.94 9.59 -18.60
C GLY A 132 4.67 10.44 -18.63
N ARG A 133 3.63 10.05 -17.89
CA ARG A 133 2.35 10.74 -17.75
C ARG A 133 1.75 10.45 -16.38
N LEU A 134 0.91 11.33 -15.86
CA LEU A 134 0.11 11.04 -14.66
C LEU A 134 -0.95 9.99 -15.02
N PRO A 135 -0.93 8.77 -14.44
CA PRO A 135 -1.98 7.79 -14.68
C PRO A 135 -3.29 8.20 -14.00
N GLU A 136 -4.42 7.82 -14.59
CA GLU A 136 -5.70 7.98 -13.91
C GLU A 136 -5.82 6.97 -12.76
N MET A 137 -6.36 7.40 -11.62
CA MET A 137 -6.54 6.51 -10.47
C MET A 137 -7.42 5.28 -10.81
N ALA A 138 -8.40 5.45 -11.69
CA ALA A 138 -9.26 4.35 -12.15
C ALA A 138 -8.47 3.29 -12.93
N GLU A 139 -7.56 3.71 -13.80
CA GLU A 139 -6.67 2.84 -14.58
C GLU A 139 -5.77 2.01 -13.66
N VAL A 140 -5.09 2.66 -12.69
CA VAL A 140 -4.21 1.96 -11.75
C VAL A 140 -4.98 0.96 -10.89
N ARG A 141 -6.15 1.35 -10.38
CA ARG A 141 -7.03 0.45 -9.59
C ARG A 141 -7.51 -0.75 -10.40
N ALA A 142 -7.92 -0.53 -11.65
CA ALA A 142 -8.39 -1.59 -12.53
C ALA A 142 -7.27 -2.61 -12.81
N ALA A 143 -6.07 -2.13 -13.16
CA ALA A 143 -4.93 -2.99 -13.44
C ALA A 143 -4.52 -3.82 -12.21
N ILE A 144 -4.42 -3.19 -11.03
CA ILE A 144 -4.12 -3.90 -9.77
C ILE A 144 -5.19 -4.94 -9.44
N ARG A 145 -6.47 -4.59 -9.54
CA ARG A 145 -7.59 -5.50 -9.28
C ARG A 145 -7.52 -6.72 -10.21
N GLU A 146 -7.26 -6.52 -11.49
CA GLU A 146 -7.16 -7.60 -12.47
C GLU A 146 -5.94 -8.50 -12.26
N GLY A 147 -4.78 -7.90 -11.99
CA GLY A 147 -3.57 -8.65 -11.67
C GLY A 147 -3.72 -9.51 -10.41
N MET A 148 -4.36 -8.94 -9.39
CA MET A 148 -4.67 -9.64 -8.15
C MET A 148 -5.69 -10.76 -8.37
N ALA A 149 -6.79 -10.49 -9.07
CA ALA A 149 -7.82 -11.48 -9.40
C ALA A 149 -7.23 -12.67 -10.17
N GLN A 150 -6.40 -12.40 -11.17
CA GLN A 150 -5.72 -13.43 -11.96
C GLN A 150 -4.77 -14.27 -11.11
N THR A 151 -4.00 -13.65 -10.22
CA THR A 151 -3.00 -14.34 -9.40
C THR A 151 -3.64 -15.19 -8.31
N LEU A 152 -4.71 -14.70 -7.70
CA LEU A 152 -5.45 -15.41 -6.66
C LEU A 152 -6.48 -16.41 -7.23
N GLY A 153 -6.78 -16.36 -8.53
CA GLY A 153 -7.81 -17.20 -9.14
C GLY A 153 -9.23 -16.87 -8.68
N ILE A 154 -9.49 -15.61 -8.31
CA ILE A 154 -10.78 -15.15 -7.76
C ILE A 154 -11.41 -14.08 -8.64
N ARG A 155 -12.67 -13.73 -8.33
CA ARG A 155 -13.32 -12.52 -8.85
C ARG A 155 -13.63 -11.59 -7.69
N PHE A 156 -13.22 -10.34 -7.81
CA PHE A 156 -13.63 -9.31 -6.87
C PHE A 156 -15.03 -8.80 -7.22
N ALA A 157 -15.89 -8.72 -6.23
CA ALA A 157 -17.13 -7.97 -6.29
C ALA A 157 -16.99 -6.72 -5.39
N PRO A 158 -17.51 -5.56 -5.81
CA PRO A 158 -17.65 -4.42 -4.90
C PRO A 158 -18.46 -4.82 -3.68
N GLY A 159 -18.02 -4.38 -2.51
CA GLY A 159 -18.71 -4.59 -1.24
C GLY A 159 -18.49 -3.39 -0.33
N GLU A 160 -19.22 -3.36 0.76
CA GLU A 160 -19.09 -2.36 1.82
C GLU A 160 -18.72 -3.06 3.13
N LEU A 161 -18.13 -2.31 4.05
CA LEU A 161 -17.92 -2.80 5.40
C LEU A 161 -19.28 -3.12 6.05
N THR A 162 -19.37 -4.23 6.76
CA THR A 162 -20.58 -4.58 7.50
C THR A 162 -20.83 -3.58 8.65
N PRO A 163 -22.05 -3.50 9.20
CA PRO A 163 -22.32 -2.68 10.38
C PRO A 163 -21.39 -3.00 11.57
N GLU A 164 -21.05 -4.27 11.76
CA GLU A 164 -20.15 -4.74 12.81
C GLU A 164 -18.72 -4.27 12.56
N GLU A 165 -18.23 -4.40 11.31
CA GLU A 165 -16.91 -3.90 10.92
C GLU A 165 -16.81 -2.38 11.08
N TRP A 166 -17.86 -1.64 10.70
CA TRP A 166 -17.95 -0.19 10.91
C TRP A 166 -17.94 0.18 12.39
N THR A 167 -18.66 -0.56 13.22
CA THR A 167 -18.72 -0.32 14.66
C THR A 167 -17.35 -0.57 15.29
N LEU A 168 -16.75 -1.73 15.01
CA LEU A 168 -15.41 -2.05 15.49
C LEU A 168 -14.36 -1.04 14.99
N ALA A 169 -14.42 -0.62 13.72
CA ALA A 169 -13.51 0.38 13.18
C ALA A 169 -13.64 1.73 13.92
N LYS A 170 -14.87 2.15 14.26
CA LYS A 170 -15.12 3.37 15.07
C LYS A 170 -14.64 3.22 16.50
N ASP A 171 -14.90 2.09 17.13
CA ASP A 171 -14.46 1.83 18.50
C ASP A 171 -12.95 1.86 18.58
N LEU A 172 -12.29 1.13 17.68
CA LEU A 172 -10.84 1.20 17.51
C LEU A 172 -10.41 2.65 17.25
N ALA A 173 -11.07 3.37 16.33
CA ALA A 173 -10.75 4.77 16.02
C ALA A 173 -10.80 5.72 17.21
N ASN A 174 -11.70 5.46 18.15
CA ASN A 174 -11.94 6.30 19.32
C ASN A 174 -11.28 5.77 20.59
N GLN A 175 -10.60 4.62 20.55
CA GLN A 175 -9.80 4.13 21.67
C GLN A 175 -8.65 5.11 21.94
N GLU A 176 -8.65 5.71 23.13
CA GLU A 176 -7.49 6.39 23.68
C GLU A 176 -6.45 5.33 24.03
N ASP A 177 -5.44 5.16 23.20
CA ASP A 177 -4.28 4.34 23.58
C ASP A 177 -3.53 5.09 24.69
N ASP A 178 -3.58 4.53 25.90
CA ASP A 178 -2.99 5.00 27.17
C ASP A 178 -1.44 5.17 27.14
N LYS A 179 -0.82 5.08 25.94
CA LYS A 179 0.64 5.18 25.74
C LYS A 179 1.09 6.17 24.65
N ASN A 180 0.17 6.86 23.99
CA ASN A 180 0.34 8.15 23.29
C ASN A 180 -0.81 8.28 22.29
N PRO A 181 -1.66 9.32 22.38
CA PRO A 181 -2.75 9.50 21.42
C PRO A 181 -2.18 9.67 20.01
N CYS A 182 -2.66 8.85 19.05
CA CYS A 182 -2.35 9.02 17.64
C CYS A 182 -3.17 10.22 17.11
N PRO A 183 -2.54 11.34 16.71
CA PRO A 183 -3.24 12.62 16.53
C PRO A 183 -4.13 12.72 15.27
N THR A 184 -4.34 11.63 14.53
CA THR A 184 -5.06 11.66 13.23
C THR A 184 -6.06 10.52 13.04
N ARG A 185 -6.72 10.08 14.13
CA ARG A 185 -7.72 9.02 14.08
C ARG A 185 -9.13 9.59 13.95
N THR A 186 -9.47 10.13 12.78
CA THR A 186 -10.85 10.49 12.45
C THR A 186 -11.32 9.70 11.24
N LEU A 187 -12.24 8.77 11.46
CA LEU A 187 -12.94 8.11 10.35
C LEU A 187 -13.94 9.11 9.72
N PRO A 188 -14.14 9.06 8.39
CA PRO A 188 -15.26 9.74 7.75
C PRO A 188 -16.59 9.23 8.32
N LYS A 189 -17.62 10.08 8.32
CA LYS A 189 -18.97 9.71 8.77
C LYS A 189 -19.47 8.51 7.95
N SER A 190 -19.96 7.48 8.64
CA SER A 190 -20.57 6.30 8.00
C SER A 190 -21.70 6.73 7.05
N PRO A 191 -21.87 6.08 5.88
CA PRO A 191 -23.03 6.34 5.04
C PRO A 191 -24.31 6.04 5.85
N SER A 192 -25.24 7.00 5.86
CA SER A 192 -26.50 6.85 6.57
C SER A 192 -27.31 5.73 5.94
N ALA A 193 -27.65 4.71 6.73
CA ALA A 193 -28.69 3.77 6.38
C ALA A 193 -30.02 4.54 6.26
N GLY A 194 -30.47 4.82 5.03
CA GLY A 194 -31.84 5.27 4.76
C GLY A 194 -31.99 6.42 3.77
N SER A 195 -32.16 6.10 2.49
CA SER A 195 -33.31 6.57 1.71
C SER A 195 -33.61 5.63 0.54
N GLY A 196 -33.75 4.33 0.85
CA GLY A 196 -34.61 3.47 0.06
C GLY A 196 -36.06 3.86 0.30
N SER A 197 -36.52 4.89 -0.40
CA SER A 197 -37.96 5.14 -0.59
C SER A 197 -38.37 4.44 -1.87
N ALA A 198 -38.75 3.17 -1.74
CA ALA A 198 -39.67 2.57 -2.70
C ALA A 198 -41.04 3.22 -2.49
N LEU A 199 -41.62 3.79 -3.55
CA LEU A 199 -43.07 3.86 -3.71
C LEU A 199 -43.43 3.47 -5.16
N PRO A 200 -44.62 2.88 -5.36
CA PRO A 200 -44.88 1.91 -6.42
C PRO A 200 -45.67 2.48 -7.61
N ALA A 201 -45.76 1.64 -8.65
CA ALA A 201 -46.44 1.78 -9.94
C ALA A 201 -45.76 2.71 -10.97
#